data_AF-A0A7X7Q7X4-F1
#
_entry.id   AF-A0A7X7Q7X4-F1
#
_cell.length_a   1.000
_cell.length_b   1.000
_cell.length_c   1.000
_cell.angle_alpha   90.00
_cell.angle_beta   90.00
_cell.angle_gamma   90.00
#
_symmetry.space_group_name_H-M   'P 1'
#
loop_
_entity.id
_entity.type
_entity.pdbx_description
1 polymer ?
#
loop_
_entity_poly.entity_id
_entity_poly.type
_entity_poly.pdbx_seq_one_letter_code
_entity_poly.pdbx_strand_id
1 'polypeptide(L)'
;MTDTLDDAEFDPDDAWPWFLEDALDAELATDRPYEELRAEFEDTPFILRARALLEFVGEGREGTDEGVLTDADTVEILQQLGIEREATTMWDAPELIGPWLTLFDGDWVDVEGTRIVPGEGIAPAAHPDEDPETYALFVHALLSRLIGSMIERELDEGGFVGVPDSLAALMVATRPEGLTMPHPEAVMKMDKDPDELGQYVDTLQDLSRLGLYGVLHSGEDEGLHFRAPGIITDAIDAAVTAISQTLEDDDD
;
A
#
# COMPACT_ATOMS: atom_id res chain seq x y z
N MET A 1 -29.42 30.44 33.25
CA MET A 1 -28.82 30.87 31.99
C MET A 1 -27.83 29.77 31.67
N THR A 2 -28.37 28.73 31.03
CA THR A 2 -27.65 27.49 30.75
C THR A 2 -27.03 27.72 29.39
N ASP A 3 -25.70 27.80 29.37
CA ASP A 3 -24.92 27.94 28.16
C ASP A 3 -25.05 26.61 27.40
N THR A 4 -25.69 26.67 26.24
CA THR A 4 -25.78 25.61 25.26
C THR A 4 -24.38 25.44 24.69
N LEU A 5 -23.67 24.40 25.15
CA LEU A 5 -22.68 23.74 24.30
C LEU A 5 -23.46 23.24 23.09
N ASP A 6 -23.21 23.86 21.94
CA ASP A 6 -23.60 23.33 20.65
C ASP A 6 -22.96 21.94 20.57
N ASP A 7 -23.79 20.90 20.63
CA ASP A 7 -23.41 19.57 20.17
C ASP A 7 -23.16 19.72 18.66
N ALA A 8 -21.90 19.95 18.27
CA ALA A 8 -21.51 19.81 16.89
C ALA A 8 -21.74 18.34 16.53
N GLU A 9 -22.85 18.03 15.85
CA GLU A 9 -23.05 16.75 15.20
C GLU A 9 -21.84 16.54 14.29
N PHE A 10 -21.03 15.52 14.57
CA PHE A 10 -20.03 15.02 13.64
C PHE A 10 -20.76 14.62 12.36
N ASP A 11 -20.61 15.41 11.31
CA ASP A 11 -21.09 15.06 9.97
C ASP A 11 -19.98 14.25 9.28
N PRO A 12 -20.18 12.94 9.03
CA PRO A 12 -19.19 12.14 8.31
C PRO A 12 -18.91 12.66 6.89
N ASP A 13 -19.81 13.48 6.31
CA ASP A 13 -19.58 14.13 5.01
C ASP A 13 -18.56 15.30 5.11
N ASP A 14 -18.42 15.95 6.27
CA ASP A 14 -17.39 16.97 6.51
C ASP A 14 -15.98 16.36 6.72
N ALA A 15 -15.91 15.05 6.99
CA ALA A 15 -14.66 14.31 7.16
C ALA A 15 -14.18 13.62 5.87
N TRP A 16 -14.98 13.62 4.80
CA TRP A 16 -14.60 13.00 3.52
C TRP A 16 -13.63 13.91 2.75
N PRO A 17 -12.54 13.37 2.14
CA PRO A 17 -11.59 14.21 1.45
C PRO A 17 -12.24 14.93 0.25
N TRP A 18 -12.13 16.25 0.22
CA TRP A 18 -12.83 17.12 -0.75
C TRP A 18 -12.53 16.82 -2.22
N PHE A 19 -11.42 16.14 -2.50
CA PHE A 19 -10.94 15.79 -3.83
C PHE A 19 -11.40 14.40 -4.29
N LEU A 20 -12.12 13.65 -3.44
CA LEU A 20 -12.74 12.38 -3.78
C LEU A 20 -14.20 12.59 -4.20
N GLU A 21 -14.71 11.70 -5.04
CA GLU A 21 -16.13 11.64 -5.37
C GLU A 21 -16.97 11.31 -4.12
N ASP A 22 -18.21 11.80 -4.05
CA ASP A 22 -19.10 11.69 -2.88
C ASP A 22 -19.18 10.25 -2.35
N ALA A 23 -18.98 10.09 -1.03
CA ALA A 23 -18.99 8.79 -0.36
C ALA A 23 -20.34 8.07 -0.47
N LEU A 24 -21.44 8.82 -0.64
CA LEU A 24 -22.82 8.30 -0.62
C LEU A 24 -23.22 7.51 -1.87
N ASP A 25 -22.51 7.67 -2.99
CA ASP A 25 -22.72 6.88 -4.21
C ASP A 25 -21.79 5.65 -4.28
N ALA A 26 -20.97 5.43 -3.26
CA ALA A 26 -19.98 4.37 -3.21
C ALA A 26 -20.57 3.04 -2.75
N GLU A 27 -21.01 2.20 -3.68
CA GLU A 27 -21.20 0.78 -3.36
C GLU A 27 -19.80 0.14 -3.23
N LEU A 28 -19.28 0.08 -2.00
CA LEU A 28 -18.03 -0.61 -1.73
C LEU A 28 -18.18 -2.08 -2.13
N ALA A 29 -17.28 -2.56 -3.00
CA ALA A 29 -17.33 -3.91 -3.53
C ALA A 29 -16.79 -4.93 -2.50
N THR A 30 -17.48 -5.07 -1.37
CA THR A 30 -17.07 -5.86 -0.20
C THR A 30 -17.48 -7.33 -0.26
N ASP A 31 -18.22 -7.77 -1.28
CA ASP A 31 -18.70 -9.16 -1.38
C ASP A 31 -18.48 -9.74 -2.79
N ARG A 32 -17.23 -9.70 -3.27
CA ARG A 32 -16.83 -10.28 -4.56
C ARG A 32 -16.25 -11.69 -4.38
N PRO A 33 -16.60 -12.66 -5.25
CA PRO A 33 -15.99 -13.98 -5.23
C PRO A 33 -14.47 -13.93 -5.35
N TYR A 34 -13.77 -14.81 -4.62
CA TYR A 34 -12.30 -14.87 -4.63
C TYR A 34 -11.74 -15.07 -6.05
N GLU A 35 -12.40 -15.87 -6.89
CA GLU A 35 -11.96 -16.10 -8.28
C GLU A 35 -11.97 -14.83 -9.12
N GLU A 36 -12.88 -13.89 -8.86
CA GLU A 36 -12.92 -12.58 -9.53
C GLU A 36 -11.80 -11.69 -9.01
N LEU A 37 -11.58 -11.67 -7.70
CA LEU A 37 -10.49 -10.91 -7.07
C LEU A 37 -9.11 -11.41 -7.51
N ARG A 38 -8.95 -12.73 -7.67
CA ARG A 38 -7.71 -13.36 -8.13
C ARG A 38 -7.22 -12.78 -9.45
N ALA A 39 -8.12 -12.63 -10.42
CA ALA A 39 -7.76 -12.07 -11.72
C ALA A 39 -7.28 -10.60 -11.62
N GLU A 40 -7.64 -9.87 -10.56
CA GLU A 40 -7.20 -8.49 -10.35
C GLU A 40 -5.79 -8.38 -9.77
N PHE A 41 -5.36 -9.37 -8.97
CA PHE A 41 -4.08 -9.31 -8.27
C PHE A 41 -2.99 -10.24 -8.83
N GLU A 42 -3.34 -11.26 -9.63
CA GLU A 42 -2.38 -12.27 -10.08
C GLU A 42 -1.22 -11.68 -10.90
N ASP A 43 -1.48 -10.60 -11.63
CA ASP A 43 -0.49 -9.87 -12.43
C ASP A 43 0.01 -8.57 -11.76
N THR A 44 -0.31 -8.33 -10.48
CA THR A 44 0.14 -7.12 -9.78
C THR A 44 1.67 -7.17 -9.61
N PRO A 45 2.42 -6.17 -10.12
CA PRO A 45 3.87 -6.19 -10.06
C PRO A 45 4.43 -6.32 -8.64
N PHE A 46 3.77 -5.73 -7.63
CA PHE A 46 4.16 -5.88 -6.23
C PHE A 46 4.24 -7.37 -5.79
N ILE A 47 3.20 -8.15 -6.09
CA ILE A 47 3.10 -9.57 -5.70
C ILE A 47 4.15 -10.39 -6.46
N LEU A 48 4.30 -10.15 -7.76
CA LEU A 48 5.29 -10.83 -8.59
C LEU A 48 6.72 -10.57 -8.10
N ARG A 49 7.02 -9.32 -7.72
CA ARG A 49 8.33 -8.92 -7.20
C ARG A 49 8.59 -9.50 -5.80
N ALA A 50 7.60 -9.50 -4.90
CA ALA A 50 7.73 -10.11 -3.58
C ALA A 50 8.06 -11.61 -3.68
N ARG A 51 7.36 -12.32 -4.57
CA ARG A 51 7.66 -13.74 -4.85
C ARG A 51 9.05 -13.95 -5.43
N ALA A 52 9.41 -13.15 -6.43
CA ALA A 52 10.74 -13.23 -7.03
C ALA A 52 11.85 -12.98 -6.01
N LEU A 53 11.65 -12.06 -5.06
CA LEU A 53 12.59 -11.83 -3.96
C LEU A 53 12.70 -13.05 -3.03
N LEU A 54 11.59 -13.69 -2.66
CA LEU A 54 11.63 -14.92 -1.85
C LEU A 54 12.35 -16.07 -2.59
N GLU A 55 12.06 -16.26 -3.87
CA GLU A 55 12.75 -17.24 -4.71
C GLU A 55 14.25 -16.91 -4.85
N PHE A 56 14.59 -15.62 -4.95
CA PHE A 56 15.97 -15.15 -5.06
C PHE A 56 16.79 -15.33 -3.79
N VAL A 57 16.16 -15.16 -2.61
CA VAL A 57 16.74 -15.47 -1.30
C VAL A 57 16.97 -16.98 -1.17
N GLY A 58 15.99 -17.80 -1.59
CA GLY A 58 16.11 -19.27 -1.58
C GLY A 58 16.37 -19.84 -0.19
N GLU A 59 17.37 -20.72 -0.05
CA GLU A 59 17.82 -21.27 1.26
C GLU A 59 18.66 -20.26 2.09
N GLY A 60 18.73 -19.02 1.63
CA GLY A 60 19.45 -17.92 2.24
C GLY A 60 20.64 -17.45 1.41
N ARG A 61 20.91 -16.15 1.50
CA ARG A 61 21.88 -15.41 0.68
C ARG A 61 22.67 -14.44 1.56
N GLU A 62 23.90 -14.14 1.17
CA GLU A 62 24.66 -13.07 1.84
C GLU A 62 24.08 -11.71 1.48
N GLY A 63 23.88 -10.87 2.50
CA GLY A 63 23.44 -9.49 2.37
C GLY A 63 24.50 -8.51 2.89
N THR A 64 24.06 -7.28 3.16
CA THR A 64 24.86 -6.25 3.82
C THR A 64 24.69 -6.33 5.35
N ASP A 65 25.47 -5.54 6.09
CA ASP A 65 25.31 -5.37 7.54
C ASP A 65 23.96 -4.73 7.93
N GLU A 66 23.27 -4.11 6.98
CA GLU A 66 21.94 -3.51 7.15
C GLU A 66 20.81 -4.49 6.84
N GLY A 67 21.14 -5.76 6.55
CA GLY A 67 20.12 -6.78 6.29
C GLY A 67 19.42 -6.63 4.94
N VAL A 68 20.06 -5.96 3.97
CA VAL A 68 19.55 -5.79 2.60
C VAL A 68 20.41 -6.52 1.58
N LEU A 69 19.89 -6.66 0.36
CA LEU A 69 20.63 -7.22 -0.76
C LEU A 69 21.90 -6.43 -1.05
N THR A 70 22.94 -7.13 -1.47
CA THR A 70 24.16 -6.47 -1.97
C THR A 70 23.88 -5.69 -3.26
N ASP A 71 24.76 -4.76 -3.63
CA ASP A 71 24.62 -4.01 -4.89
C ASP A 71 24.58 -4.95 -6.11
N ALA A 72 25.38 -6.02 -6.08
CA ALA A 72 25.42 -7.01 -7.15
C ALA A 72 24.11 -7.80 -7.24
N ASP A 73 23.57 -8.22 -6.09
CA ASP A 73 22.30 -8.93 -6.00
C ASP A 73 21.12 -8.05 -6.41
N THR A 74 21.15 -6.77 -6.03
CA THR A 74 20.16 -5.76 -6.43
C THR A 74 20.11 -5.63 -7.95
N VAL A 75 21.27 -5.49 -8.60
CA VAL A 75 21.35 -5.44 -10.06
C VAL A 75 20.87 -6.75 -10.69
N GLU A 76 21.22 -7.89 -10.11
CA GLU A 76 20.81 -9.20 -10.61
C GLU A 76 19.28 -9.37 -10.57
N ILE A 77 18.62 -9.07 -9.45
CA ILE A 77 17.17 -9.25 -9.34
C ILE A 77 16.41 -8.25 -10.22
N LEU A 78 16.90 -7.01 -10.38
CA LEU A 78 16.32 -6.04 -11.33
C LEU A 78 16.37 -6.57 -12.77
N GLN A 79 17.49 -7.17 -13.17
CA GLN A 79 17.63 -7.79 -14.50
C GLN A 79 16.70 -8.99 -14.68
N GLN A 80 16.57 -9.85 -13.66
CA GLN A 80 15.65 -11.00 -13.69
C GLN A 80 14.19 -10.56 -13.84
N LEU A 81 13.82 -9.45 -13.20
CA LEU A 81 12.50 -8.84 -13.29
C LEU A 81 12.28 -8.00 -14.56
N GLY A 82 13.31 -7.81 -15.39
CA GLY A 82 13.25 -6.98 -16.60
C GLY A 82 13.05 -5.48 -16.32
N ILE A 83 13.48 -5.00 -15.15
CA ILE A 83 13.35 -3.60 -14.73
C ILE A 83 14.59 -2.83 -15.17
N GLU A 84 14.41 -1.88 -16.09
CA GLU A 84 15.48 -1.00 -16.58
C GLU A 84 15.73 0.16 -15.58
N ARG A 85 16.51 -0.11 -14.55
CA ARG A 85 16.88 0.86 -13.49
C ARG A 85 18.39 0.83 -13.25
N GLU A 86 19.01 2.01 -13.26
CA GLU A 86 20.36 2.17 -12.71
C GLU A 86 20.25 2.30 -11.20
N ALA A 87 20.68 1.28 -10.46
CA ALA A 87 20.68 1.26 -9.00
C ALA A 87 22.10 0.96 -8.51
N THR A 88 22.57 1.73 -7.53
CA THR A 88 23.85 1.48 -6.85
C THR A 88 23.67 0.78 -5.52
N THR A 89 22.50 0.95 -4.90
CA THR A 89 22.06 0.25 -3.69
C THR A 89 20.62 -0.19 -3.88
N MET A 90 20.14 -1.10 -3.03
CA MET A 90 18.74 -1.51 -3.02
C MET A 90 17.76 -0.34 -2.87
N TRP A 91 18.16 0.70 -2.14
CA TRP A 91 17.36 1.90 -1.88
C TRP A 91 17.21 2.82 -3.09
N ASP A 92 17.98 2.59 -4.16
CA ASP A 92 17.80 3.30 -5.44
C ASP A 92 16.70 2.66 -6.32
N ALA A 93 16.17 1.50 -5.90
CA ALA A 93 15.20 0.70 -6.65
C ALA A 93 13.86 0.64 -5.91
N PRO A 94 13.00 1.67 -5.99
CA PRO A 94 11.71 1.69 -5.28
C PRO A 94 10.81 0.51 -5.61
N GLU A 95 10.96 -0.09 -6.80
CA GLU A 95 10.28 -1.31 -7.21
C GLU A 95 10.58 -2.50 -6.29
N LEU A 96 11.74 -2.52 -5.63
CA LEU A 96 12.16 -3.57 -4.70
C LEU A 96 11.95 -3.19 -3.24
N ILE A 97 12.05 -1.90 -2.89
CA ILE A 97 11.96 -1.42 -1.51
C ILE A 97 10.65 -1.84 -0.85
N GLY A 98 9.51 -1.52 -1.46
CA GLY A 98 8.19 -1.86 -0.92
C GLY A 98 8.01 -3.36 -0.69
N PRO A 99 8.20 -4.21 -1.72
CA PRO A 99 8.15 -5.66 -1.56
C PRO A 99 9.10 -6.19 -0.48
N TRP A 100 10.36 -5.75 -0.46
CA TRP A 100 11.35 -6.22 0.51
C TRP A 100 10.99 -5.89 1.94
N LEU A 101 10.68 -4.62 2.17
CA LEU A 101 10.27 -4.12 3.47
C LEU A 101 8.99 -4.80 3.97
N THR A 102 8.09 -5.20 3.06
CA THR A 102 6.90 -5.98 3.42
C THR A 102 7.26 -7.41 3.81
N LEU A 103 8.17 -8.04 3.07
CA LEU A 103 8.64 -9.40 3.36
C LEU A 103 9.36 -9.47 4.70
N PHE A 104 10.19 -8.47 5.00
CA PHE A 104 10.90 -8.34 6.26
C PHE A 104 9.93 -8.12 7.44
N ASP A 105 9.05 -7.12 7.35
CA ASP A 105 8.08 -6.83 8.42
C ASP A 105 7.05 -7.95 8.66
N GLY A 106 6.79 -8.77 7.65
CA GLY A 106 5.89 -9.91 7.77
C GLY A 106 6.60 -11.21 8.11
N ASP A 107 7.88 -11.17 8.50
CA ASP A 107 8.71 -12.31 8.90
C ASP A 107 8.89 -13.39 7.82
N TRP A 108 8.68 -13.07 6.55
CA TRP A 108 8.97 -13.99 5.43
C TRP A 108 10.46 -14.03 5.09
N VAL A 109 11.20 -13.02 5.51
CA VAL A 109 12.66 -12.91 5.39
C VAL A 109 13.21 -12.43 6.72
N ASP A 110 14.29 -13.06 7.19
CA ASP A 110 14.99 -12.69 8.42
C ASP A 110 16.50 -12.54 8.15
N VAL A 111 17.23 -11.92 9.08
CA VAL A 111 18.66 -11.62 8.95
C VAL A 111 19.43 -12.24 10.11
N GLU A 112 20.19 -13.29 9.80
CA GLU A 112 21.11 -13.95 10.72
C GLU A 112 22.54 -13.43 10.50
N GLY A 113 22.90 -12.36 11.22
CA GLY A 113 24.18 -11.67 11.02
C GLY A 113 24.15 -10.86 9.73
N THR A 114 24.93 -11.27 8.71
CA THR A 114 24.85 -10.69 7.35
C THR A 114 24.08 -11.58 6.39
N ARG A 115 23.64 -12.75 6.84
CA ARG A 115 22.95 -13.71 5.98
C ARG A 115 21.46 -13.47 6.05
N ILE A 116 20.86 -13.25 4.90
CA ILE A 116 19.42 -13.18 4.73
C ILE A 116 18.90 -14.60 4.56
N VAL A 117 17.87 -14.99 5.32
CA VAL A 117 17.30 -16.33 5.34
C VAL A 117 15.78 -16.28 5.18
N PRO A 118 15.14 -17.34 4.65
CA PRO A 118 13.68 -17.41 4.63
C PRO A 118 13.13 -17.55 6.05
N GLY A 119 12.06 -16.81 6.35
CA GLY A 119 11.28 -16.94 7.57
C GLY A 119 9.96 -17.68 7.35
N GLU A 120 9.22 -17.93 8.44
CA GLU A 120 7.92 -18.62 8.37
C GLU A 120 6.81 -17.73 7.79
N GLY A 121 6.93 -16.41 7.97
CA GLY A 121 5.92 -15.43 7.58
C GLY A 121 4.69 -15.43 8.48
N ILE A 122 3.91 -14.35 8.42
CA ILE A 122 2.56 -14.29 9.03
C ILE A 122 1.53 -15.20 8.32
N ALA A 123 1.85 -15.64 7.10
CA ALA A 123 1.12 -16.67 6.36
C ALA A 123 2.10 -17.46 5.46
N PRO A 124 1.87 -18.75 5.19
CA PRO A 124 2.79 -19.54 4.37
C PRO A 124 2.92 -18.97 2.94
N ALA A 125 4.15 -18.76 2.47
CA ALA A 125 4.39 -18.42 1.06
C ALA A 125 4.03 -19.62 0.16
N ALA A 126 3.31 -19.36 -0.94
CA ALA A 126 2.85 -20.39 -1.86
C ALA A 126 2.87 -19.92 -3.33
N HIS A 127 2.82 -20.88 -4.26
CA HIS A 127 2.75 -20.64 -5.70
C HIS A 127 1.32 -20.91 -6.23
N PRO A 128 0.76 -20.05 -7.11
CA PRO A 128 -0.60 -20.21 -7.63
C PRO A 128 -0.86 -21.54 -8.36
N ASP A 129 0.17 -22.11 -8.99
CA ASP A 129 0.07 -23.41 -9.69
C ASP A 129 0.19 -24.63 -8.77
N GLU A 130 0.71 -24.46 -7.55
CA GLU A 130 0.95 -25.57 -6.61
C GLU A 130 -0.18 -25.66 -5.57
N ASP A 131 -0.51 -24.52 -4.94
CA ASP A 131 -1.55 -24.41 -3.93
C ASP A 131 -2.27 -23.05 -4.05
N PRO A 132 -3.33 -22.97 -4.88
CA PRO A 132 -4.06 -21.72 -5.12
C PRO A 132 -4.73 -21.12 -3.88
N GLU A 133 -5.15 -21.96 -2.93
CA GLU A 133 -5.85 -21.52 -1.71
C GLU A 133 -4.85 -20.91 -0.73
N THR A 134 -3.70 -21.56 -0.50
CA THR A 134 -2.64 -20.97 0.32
C THR A 134 -2.05 -19.73 -0.34
N TYR A 135 -1.95 -19.70 -1.68
CA TYR A 135 -1.52 -18.52 -2.41
C TYR A 135 -2.44 -17.32 -2.20
N ALA A 136 -3.76 -17.53 -2.18
CA ALA A 136 -4.75 -16.51 -1.83
C ALA A 136 -4.42 -15.82 -0.52
N LEU A 137 -4.21 -16.64 0.51
CA LEU A 137 -3.95 -16.21 1.87
C LEU A 137 -2.62 -15.46 1.96
N PHE A 138 -1.60 -15.96 1.27
CA PHE A 138 -0.31 -15.29 1.16
C PHE A 138 -0.41 -13.90 0.53
N VAL A 139 -1.12 -13.77 -0.59
CA VAL A 139 -1.33 -12.48 -1.26
C VAL A 139 -2.10 -11.50 -0.38
N HIS A 140 -3.19 -11.96 0.24
CA HIS A 140 -3.93 -11.16 1.20
C HIS A 140 -3.01 -10.67 2.33
N ALA A 141 -2.25 -11.59 2.95
CA ALA A 141 -1.32 -11.27 4.02
C ALA A 141 -0.23 -10.28 3.58
N LEU A 142 0.33 -10.40 2.38
CA LEU A 142 1.30 -9.45 1.83
C LEU A 142 0.73 -8.04 1.72
N LEU A 143 -0.47 -7.90 1.14
CA LEU A 143 -1.10 -6.60 0.95
C LEU A 143 -1.54 -6.00 2.29
N SER A 144 -2.11 -6.81 3.19
CA SER A 144 -2.43 -6.37 4.54
C SER A 144 -1.20 -5.92 5.31
N ARG A 145 -0.10 -6.68 5.23
CA ARG A 145 1.15 -6.31 5.91
C ARG A 145 1.76 -5.05 5.32
N LEU A 146 1.74 -4.86 3.99
CA LEU A 146 2.21 -3.62 3.38
C LEU A 146 1.46 -2.41 3.93
N ILE A 147 0.12 -2.45 3.92
CA ILE A 147 -0.71 -1.34 4.40
C ILE A 147 -0.49 -1.12 5.90
N GLY A 148 -0.47 -2.18 6.71
CA GLY A 148 -0.18 -2.10 8.14
C GLY A 148 1.21 -1.49 8.42
N SER A 149 2.25 -1.97 7.75
CA SER A 149 3.61 -1.41 7.84
C SER A 149 3.66 0.06 7.49
N MET A 150 2.94 0.49 6.46
CA MET A 150 2.91 1.91 6.09
C MET A 150 2.18 2.77 7.14
N ILE A 151 1.21 2.22 7.87
CA ILE A 151 0.56 2.94 8.98
C ILE A 151 1.47 3.02 10.21
N GLU A 152 2.21 1.95 10.50
CA GLU A 152 3.05 1.83 11.69
C GLU A 152 4.37 2.59 11.59
N ARG A 153 4.91 2.77 10.37
CA ARG A 153 6.23 3.38 10.14
C ARG A 153 6.24 4.90 10.27
N GLU A 154 7.40 5.42 10.64
CA GLU A 154 7.69 6.86 10.55
C GLU A 154 7.74 7.32 9.07
N LEU A 155 7.54 8.63 8.85
CA LEU A 155 7.41 9.20 7.50
C LEU A 155 8.69 9.03 6.67
N ASP A 156 9.85 9.14 7.30
CA ASP A 156 11.17 8.97 6.66
C ASP A 156 11.53 7.50 6.42
N GLU A 157 10.82 6.57 7.05
CA GLU A 157 10.91 5.12 6.82
C GLU A 157 9.88 4.60 5.80
N GLY A 158 9.14 5.51 5.16
CA GLY A 158 8.17 5.20 4.12
C GLY A 158 6.76 4.93 4.62
N GLY A 159 6.44 5.37 5.84
CA GLY A 159 5.07 5.42 6.37
C GLY A 159 4.15 6.36 5.58
N PHE A 160 2.84 6.15 5.72
CA PHE A 160 1.84 7.04 5.14
C PHE A 160 1.93 8.44 5.74
N VAL A 161 1.78 9.45 4.88
CA VAL A 161 1.75 10.85 5.30
C VAL A 161 0.32 11.37 5.42
N GLY A 162 -0.57 10.91 4.54
CA GLY A 162 -1.92 11.45 4.37
C GLY A 162 -3.03 10.65 5.03
N VAL A 163 -2.77 9.84 6.06
CA VAL A 163 -3.84 9.14 6.80
C VAL A 163 -4.70 10.19 7.55
N PRO A 164 -6.04 10.11 7.51
CA PRO A 164 -6.88 9.02 6.97
C PRO A 164 -7.22 9.10 5.47
N ASP A 165 -7.01 10.24 4.82
CA ASP A 165 -7.41 10.51 3.43
C ASP A 165 -6.81 9.52 2.42
N SER A 166 -5.56 9.08 2.64
CA SER A 166 -4.89 8.04 1.85
C SER A 166 -5.64 6.71 1.87
N LEU A 167 -6.23 6.31 3.01
CA LEU A 167 -7.02 5.08 3.11
C LEU A 167 -8.37 5.23 2.40
N ALA A 168 -9.02 6.39 2.54
CA ALA A 168 -10.25 6.68 1.82
C ALA A 168 -10.03 6.65 0.29
N ALA A 169 -8.96 7.28 -0.19
CA ALA A 169 -8.59 7.26 -1.60
C ALA A 169 -8.28 5.84 -2.09
N LEU A 170 -7.58 5.04 -1.29
CA LEU A 170 -7.28 3.64 -1.63
C LEU A 170 -8.56 2.80 -1.73
N MET A 171 -9.53 3.05 -0.85
CA MET A 171 -10.85 2.42 -0.87
C MET A 171 -11.64 2.79 -2.13
N VAL A 172 -11.57 4.04 -2.60
CA VAL A 172 -12.16 4.43 -3.89
C VAL A 172 -11.43 3.73 -5.05
N ALA A 173 -10.11 3.57 -4.96
CA ALA A 173 -9.31 2.95 -6.02
C ALA A 173 -9.60 1.45 -6.23
N THR A 174 -10.25 0.75 -5.30
CA THR A 174 -10.64 -0.67 -5.46
C THR A 174 -11.90 -0.87 -6.32
N ARG A 175 -12.59 0.23 -6.66
CA ARG A 175 -13.78 0.20 -7.53
C ARG A 175 -13.43 -0.25 -8.94
N PRO A 176 -14.37 -0.87 -9.69
CA PRO A 176 -14.14 -1.24 -11.09
C PRO A 176 -13.67 -0.08 -11.97
N GLU A 177 -14.22 1.11 -11.71
CA GLU A 177 -13.88 2.36 -12.39
C GLU A 177 -12.53 2.93 -11.98
N GLY A 178 -11.98 2.53 -10.82
CA GLY A 178 -10.80 3.12 -10.20
C GLY A 178 -11.05 4.50 -9.59
N LEU A 179 -9.99 5.11 -9.08
CA LEU A 179 -9.95 6.48 -8.58
C LEU A 179 -9.34 7.41 -9.64
N THR A 180 -10.00 8.53 -9.91
CA THR A 180 -9.40 9.60 -10.71
C THR A 180 -9.15 10.82 -9.83
N MET A 181 -7.87 11.11 -9.57
CA MET A 181 -7.46 12.29 -8.84
C MET A 181 -7.38 13.49 -9.79
N PRO A 182 -7.82 14.70 -9.37
CA PRO A 182 -7.65 15.91 -10.17
C PRO A 182 -6.17 16.20 -10.40
N HIS A 183 -5.80 16.71 -11.56
CA HIS A 183 -4.37 16.96 -11.86
C HIS A 183 -3.78 18.04 -10.93
N PRO A 184 -2.53 17.90 -10.42
CA PRO A 184 -1.93 18.87 -9.48
C PRO A 184 -1.96 20.32 -9.98
N GLU A 185 -1.72 20.54 -11.27
CA GLU A 185 -1.78 21.88 -11.89
C GLU A 185 -3.17 22.52 -11.88
N ALA A 186 -4.23 21.72 -11.85
CA ALA A 186 -5.61 22.21 -11.74
C ALA A 186 -5.92 22.55 -10.28
N VAL A 187 -5.53 21.66 -9.35
CA VAL A 187 -5.70 21.85 -7.90
C VAL A 187 -5.01 23.12 -7.40
N MET A 188 -3.77 23.37 -7.84
CA MET A 188 -3.00 24.57 -7.45
C MET A 188 -3.63 25.91 -7.93
N LYS A 189 -4.66 25.87 -8.77
CA LYS A 189 -5.41 27.05 -9.24
C LYS A 189 -6.77 27.20 -8.55
N MET A 190 -7.18 26.22 -7.75
CA MET A 190 -8.42 26.27 -6.97
C MET A 190 -8.26 27.22 -5.78
N ASP A 191 -9.38 27.74 -5.29
CA ASP A 191 -9.44 28.55 -4.07
C ASP A 191 -9.57 27.59 -2.87
N LYS A 192 -8.43 27.00 -2.48
CA LYS A 192 -8.29 26.04 -1.39
C LYS A 192 -7.30 26.57 -0.37
N ASP A 193 -7.55 26.33 0.90
CA ASP A 193 -6.63 26.75 1.94
C ASP A 193 -5.37 25.86 1.97
N PRO A 194 -4.29 26.26 2.67
CA PRO A 194 -3.06 25.49 2.71
C PRO A 194 -3.21 24.08 3.28
N ASP A 195 -4.15 23.85 4.19
CA ASP A 195 -4.36 22.56 4.86
C ASP A 195 -5.08 21.61 3.89
N GLU A 196 -6.12 22.08 3.20
CA GLU A 196 -6.82 21.34 2.13
C GLU A 196 -5.88 20.95 0.98
N LEU A 197 -4.94 21.84 0.63
CA LEU A 197 -3.92 21.54 -0.38
C LEU A 197 -2.90 20.51 0.12
N GLY A 198 -2.55 20.57 1.42
CA GLY A 198 -1.70 19.59 2.08
C GLY A 198 -2.28 18.18 2.01
N GLN A 199 -3.55 18.03 2.41
CA GLN A 199 -4.29 16.76 2.35
C GLN A 199 -4.20 16.09 0.96
N TYR A 200 -4.43 16.87 -0.09
CA TYR A 200 -4.34 16.39 -1.48
C TYR A 200 -2.91 15.94 -1.84
N VAL A 201 -1.89 16.73 -1.47
CA VAL A 201 -0.49 16.44 -1.79
C VAL A 201 -0.01 15.19 -1.07
N ASP A 202 -0.32 15.05 0.21
CA ASP A 202 0.08 13.92 1.04
C ASP A 202 -0.59 12.62 0.55
N THR A 203 -1.89 12.68 0.25
CA THR A 203 -2.64 11.56 -0.36
C THR A 203 -2.04 11.16 -1.71
N LEU A 204 -1.76 12.12 -2.59
CA LEU A 204 -1.17 11.83 -3.89
C LEU A 204 0.23 11.22 -3.77
N GLN A 205 1.03 11.67 -2.80
CA GLN A 205 2.36 11.13 -2.55
C GLN A 205 2.28 9.65 -2.14
N ASP A 206 1.35 9.32 -1.24
CA ASP A 206 1.13 7.96 -0.76
C ASP A 206 0.65 7.02 -1.90
N LEU A 207 -0.33 7.45 -2.70
CA LEU A 207 -0.80 6.70 -3.88
C LEU A 207 0.33 6.52 -4.91
N SER A 208 1.12 7.56 -5.17
CA SER A 208 2.25 7.49 -6.10
C SER A 208 3.31 6.48 -5.62
N ARG A 209 3.57 6.43 -4.30
CA ARG A 209 4.48 5.44 -3.71
C ARG A 209 3.96 4.02 -3.88
N LEU A 210 2.68 3.78 -3.62
CA LEU A 210 2.04 2.48 -3.87
C LEU A 210 2.07 2.09 -5.36
N GLY A 211 1.98 3.08 -6.26
CA GLY A 211 2.21 2.89 -7.69
C GLY A 211 3.64 2.46 -8.02
N LEU A 212 4.66 3.08 -7.41
CA LEU A 212 6.07 2.67 -7.57
C LEU A 212 6.33 1.24 -7.06
N TYR A 213 5.74 0.89 -5.91
CA TYR A 213 5.78 -0.47 -5.38
C TYR A 213 5.07 -1.48 -6.31
N GLY A 214 4.22 -0.98 -7.20
CA GLY A 214 3.50 -1.78 -8.19
C GLY A 214 2.23 -2.41 -7.62
N VAL A 215 1.65 -1.81 -6.59
CA VAL A 215 0.34 -2.19 -6.03
C VAL A 215 -0.78 -1.54 -6.84
N LEU A 216 -0.60 -0.26 -7.18
CA LEU A 216 -1.56 0.50 -7.97
C LEU A 216 -1.17 0.48 -9.45
N HIS A 217 -2.15 0.27 -10.30
CA HIS A 217 -2.01 0.59 -11.71
C HIS A 217 -2.30 2.07 -11.90
N SER A 218 -1.38 2.82 -12.51
CA SER A 218 -1.55 4.24 -12.80
C SER A 218 -1.66 4.52 -14.30
N GLY A 219 -2.52 5.46 -14.67
CA GLY A 219 -2.70 5.96 -16.04
C GLY A 219 -2.98 7.46 -16.04
N GLU A 220 -2.71 8.13 -17.16
CA GLU A 220 -2.85 9.59 -17.29
C GLU A 220 -4.05 10.04 -18.16
N ASP A 221 -5.04 9.18 -18.37
CA ASP A 221 -6.21 9.52 -19.20
C ASP A 221 -7.22 10.36 -18.40
N GLU A 222 -7.29 11.66 -18.71
CA GLU A 222 -8.20 12.67 -18.11
C GLU A 222 -7.97 12.99 -16.62
N GLY A 223 -6.84 12.57 -16.05
CA GLY A 223 -6.46 12.82 -14.65
C GLY A 223 -5.30 11.91 -14.23
N LEU A 224 -5.00 11.89 -12.92
CA LEU A 224 -4.13 10.84 -12.37
C LEU A 224 -5.04 9.68 -11.96
N HIS A 225 -5.10 8.66 -12.79
CA HIS A 225 -5.96 7.51 -12.61
C HIS A 225 -5.24 6.41 -11.84
N PHE A 226 -5.87 5.87 -10.79
CA PHE A 226 -5.34 4.82 -9.93
C PHE A 226 -6.33 3.68 -9.80
N ARG A 227 -5.86 2.44 -9.98
CA ARG A 227 -6.65 1.24 -9.71
C ARG A 227 -5.90 0.31 -8.74
N ALA A 228 -6.60 -0.14 -7.72
CA ALA A 228 -6.13 -1.09 -6.73
C ALA A 228 -6.84 -2.44 -6.90
N PRO A 229 -6.18 -3.57 -6.54
CA PRO A 229 -6.85 -4.86 -6.51
C PRO A 229 -7.86 -4.92 -5.36
N GLY A 230 -9.05 -5.47 -5.60
CA GLY A 230 -10.14 -5.49 -4.62
C GLY A 230 -9.83 -6.17 -3.29
N ILE A 231 -8.91 -7.14 -3.31
CA ILE A 231 -8.48 -7.90 -2.12
C ILE A 231 -7.85 -7.02 -1.03
N ILE A 232 -7.43 -5.79 -1.36
CA ILE A 232 -6.86 -4.86 -0.37
C ILE A 232 -7.94 -4.22 0.53
N THR A 233 -9.22 -4.34 0.19
CA THR A 233 -10.32 -3.70 0.95
C THR A 233 -10.35 -4.18 2.40
N ASP A 234 -10.16 -5.48 2.65
CA ASP A 234 -10.11 -6.04 4.01
C ASP A 234 -8.96 -5.46 4.84
N ALA A 235 -7.81 -5.18 4.21
CA ALA A 235 -6.67 -4.52 4.85
C ALA A 235 -6.99 -3.07 5.23
N ILE A 236 -7.69 -2.35 4.35
CA ILE A 236 -8.11 -0.97 4.59
C ILE A 236 -9.13 -0.93 5.74
N ASP A 237 -10.13 -1.82 5.73
CA ASP A 237 -11.15 -1.87 6.79
C ASP A 237 -10.54 -2.18 8.16
N ALA A 238 -9.59 -3.12 8.21
CA ALA A 238 -8.86 -3.43 9.44
C ALA A 238 -8.04 -2.22 9.94
N ALA A 239 -7.37 -1.52 9.03
CA ALA A 239 -6.60 -0.32 9.34
C ALA A 239 -7.49 0.82 9.89
N VAL A 240 -8.59 1.12 9.20
CA VAL A 240 -9.56 2.14 9.65
C VAL A 240 -10.10 1.80 11.04
N THR A 241 -10.47 0.54 11.27
CA THR A 241 -10.95 0.08 12.58
C THR A 241 -9.91 0.28 13.69
N ALA A 242 -8.65 -0.05 13.43
CA ALA A 242 -7.57 0.10 14.41
C ALA A 242 -7.28 1.57 14.74
N ILE A 243 -7.32 2.45 13.73
CA ILE A 243 -7.13 3.89 13.91
C ILE A 243 -8.28 4.47 14.75
N SER A 244 -9.53 4.13 14.45
CA SER A 244 -10.69 4.59 15.22
C SER A 244 -10.62 4.20 16.69
N GLN A 245 -10.21 2.96 17.01
CA GLN A 245 -10.05 2.49 18.40
C GLN A 245 -8.95 3.25 19.16
N THR A 246 -7.85 3.59 18.48
CA THR A 246 -6.74 4.33 19.11
C THR A 246 -7.15 5.76 19.46
N LEU A 247 -7.98 6.40 18.63
CA LEU A 247 -8.50 7.75 18.88
C LEU A 247 -9.51 7.78 20.02
N GLU A 248 -10.33 6.73 20.17
CA GLU A 248 -11.29 6.61 21.28
C GLU A 248 -10.59 6.41 22.64
N ASP A 249 -9.45 5.70 22.67
CA ASP A 249 -8.69 5.43 23.90
C ASP A 249 -7.88 6.65 24.41
N ASP A 250 -7.58 7.63 23.55
CA ASP A 250 -6.85 8.86 23.91
C ASP A 250 -7.76 9.97 24.50
N ASP A 251 -9.08 9.81 24.40
CA ASP A 251 -10.10 10.76 24.90
C ASP A 251 -10.67 10.41 26.31
N ASP A 252 -10.24 9.29 26.93
CA ASP A 252 -10.64 8.79 28.26
C ASP A 252 -9.62 9.06 29.40
#